data_AF-A0A8T5KS83-F1
#
_entry.id   AF-A0A8T5KS83-F1
#
_cell.length_a   1.000
_cell.length_b   1.000
_cell.length_c   1.000
_cell.angle_alpha   90.00
_cell.angle_beta   90.00
_cell.angle_gamma   90.00
#
_symmetry.space_group_name_H-M   'P 1'
#
loop_
_entity.id
_entity.type
_entity.pdbx_description
1 polymer ?
#
loop_
_entity_poly.entity_id
_entity_poly.type
_entity_poly.pdbx_seq_one_letter_code
_entity_poly.pdbx_strand_id
1 'polypeptide(L)'
;MIGYNELYEILRKEKYSEPLQPLPKKFIQEFKEYLDENRETGSSKKDLFADSIAKSKKQLENAVSIFRELMLKRKRKLLNLVFVATETGIMKRDYENMLPVEKEVFDSMVKIFEKGDKEVSKILNSTEEKKQ
;
A
#
# COMPACT_ATOMS: atom_id res chain seq x y z
N MET A 1 -12.74 11.43 -7.26
CA MET A 1 -11.73 11.83 -8.26
C MET A 1 -10.63 12.57 -7.52
N ILE A 2 -9.44 11.98 -7.49
CA ILE A 2 -8.35 12.45 -6.63
C ILE A 2 -7.59 13.55 -7.36
N GLY A 3 -7.41 14.70 -6.71
CA GLY A 3 -6.57 15.78 -7.22
C GLY A 3 -5.09 15.58 -6.90
N TYR A 4 -4.20 16.25 -7.65
CA TYR A 4 -2.75 16.23 -7.36
C TYR A 4 -2.40 16.71 -5.94
N ASN A 5 -3.07 17.77 -5.47
CA ASN A 5 -2.86 18.30 -4.11
C ASN A 5 -3.35 17.32 -3.03
N GLU A 6 -4.44 16.61 -3.31
CA GLU A 6 -4.99 15.61 -2.39
C GLU A 6 -4.06 14.40 -2.27
N LEU A 7 -3.46 13.96 -3.39
CA LEU A 7 -2.44 12.91 -3.39
C LEU A 7 -1.22 13.29 -2.53
N TYR A 8 -0.80 14.56 -2.57
CA TYR A 8 0.28 15.06 -1.73
C TYR A 8 -0.09 15.05 -0.24
N GLU A 9 -1.29 15.51 0.10
CA GLU A 9 -1.78 15.49 1.48
C GLU A 9 -1.93 14.07 2.03
N ILE A 10 -2.39 13.12 1.20
CA ILE A 10 -2.46 11.71 1.57
C ILE A 10 -1.05 11.16 1.85
N LEU A 11 -0.08 11.40 0.95
CA LEU A 11 1.31 10.98 1.17
C LEU A 11 1.89 11.60 2.45
N ARG A 12 1.62 12.88 2.69
CA ARG A 12 2.06 13.58 3.90
C ARG A 12 1.50 12.91 5.15
N LYS A 13 0.19 12.68 5.21
CA LYS A 13 -0.46 12.00 6.34
C LYS A 13 0.12 10.59 6.54
N GLU A 14 0.31 9.83 5.46
CA GLU A 14 0.92 8.49 5.54
C GLU A 14 2.36 8.54 6.06
N LYS A 15 3.13 9.58 5.70
CA LYS A 15 4.53 9.76 6.13
C LYS A 15 4.67 10.06 7.62
N TYR A 16 3.80 10.91 8.16
CA TYR A 16 3.93 11.42 9.53
C TYR A 16 3.07 10.66 10.54
N SER A 17 2.12 9.86 10.09
CA SER A 17 1.39 8.95 10.96
C SER A 17 2.16 7.65 11.16
N GLU A 18 2.15 7.17 12.40
CA GLU A 18 2.59 5.82 12.73
C GLU A 18 1.56 4.76 12.31
N PRO A 19 0.25 4.88 12.62
CA PRO A 19 -0.74 3.90 12.17
C PRO A 19 -1.02 4.02 10.67
N LEU A 20 -1.53 2.93 10.08
CA LEU A 20 -1.97 2.89 8.69
C LEU A 20 -3.14 3.85 8.51
N GLN A 21 -3.02 4.82 7.59
CA GLN A 21 -4.09 5.79 7.37
C GLN A 21 -5.25 5.15 6.59
N PRO A 22 -6.51 5.52 6.92
CA PRO A 22 -7.65 5.08 6.15
C PRO A 22 -7.58 5.69 4.74
N LEU A 23 -7.69 4.84 3.74
CA LEU A 23 -7.85 5.25 2.34
C LEU A 23 -9.21 4.81 1.81
N PRO A 24 -9.81 5.56 0.86
CA PRO A 24 -10.99 5.10 0.15
C PRO A 24 -10.75 3.74 -0.50
N LYS A 25 -11.70 2.80 -0.38
CA LYS A 25 -11.57 1.45 -0.96
C LYS A 25 -11.34 1.47 -2.47
N LYS A 26 -11.84 2.51 -3.16
CA LYS A 26 -11.69 2.73 -4.59
C LYS A 26 -10.51 3.63 -4.96
N PHE A 27 -9.63 3.96 -4.02
CA PHE A 27 -8.51 4.90 -4.25
C PHE A 27 -7.64 4.53 -5.46
N ILE A 28 -7.33 3.24 -5.64
CA ILE A 28 -6.55 2.76 -6.80
C ILE A 28 -7.31 3.00 -8.12
N GLN A 29 -8.63 2.80 -8.11
CA GLN A 29 -9.48 3.01 -9.28
C GLN A 29 -9.60 4.50 -9.60
N GLU A 30 -9.80 5.34 -8.60
CA GLU A 30 -9.84 6.80 -8.77
C GLU A 30 -8.49 7.38 -9.23
N PHE A 31 -7.37 6.80 -8.78
CA PHE A 31 -6.04 7.18 -9.29
C PHE A 31 -5.84 6.75 -10.74
N LYS A 32 -6.37 5.59 -11.14
CA LYS A 32 -6.37 5.14 -12.54
C LYS A 32 -7.18 6.10 -13.42
N GLU A 33 -8.39 6.47 -13.00
CA GLU A 33 -9.24 7.44 -13.70
C GLU A 33 -8.52 8.78 -13.87
N TYR A 34 -7.86 9.28 -12.82
CA TYR A 34 -7.01 10.47 -12.90
C TYR A 34 -5.87 10.35 -13.93
N LEU A 35 -5.24 9.18 -14.04
CA LEU A 35 -4.18 8.95 -15.05
C LEU A 35 -4.74 8.93 -16.47
N ASP A 36 -5.89 8.30 -16.68
CA ASP A 36 -6.52 8.16 -17.99
C ASP A 36 -7.01 9.51 -18.51
N GLU A 37 -7.68 10.32 -17.68
CA GLU A 37 -8.14 11.67 -18.06
C GLU A 37 -6.99 12.62 -18.43
N ASN A 38 -5.88 12.58 -17.70
CA ASN A 38 -4.71 13.40 -18.01
C ASN A 38 -3.97 12.93 -19.28
N ARG A 39 -4.09 11.65 -19.65
CA ARG A 39 -3.55 11.10 -20.91
C ARG A 39 -4.40 11.45 -22.13
N GLU A 40 -5.73 11.39 -21.99
CA GLU A 40 -6.67 11.77 -23.05
C GLU A 40 -6.57 13.26 -23.39
N THR A 41 -6.43 14.11 -22.37
CA THR A 41 -6.26 15.56 -22.53
C THR A 41 -5.00 15.93 -23.33
N GLY A 42 -3.94 15.12 -23.23
CA GLY A 42 -2.70 15.31 -23.99
C GLY A 42 -2.76 14.82 -25.44
N SER A 43 -3.72 13.94 -25.79
CA SER A 43 -3.82 13.35 -27.13
C SER A 43 -4.81 14.08 -28.04
N SER A 44 -5.85 14.70 -27.47
CA SER A 44 -6.92 15.37 -28.23
C SER A 44 -6.62 16.83 -28.63
N LYS A 45 -5.54 17.44 -28.15
CA LYS A 45 -5.15 18.84 -28.45
C LYS A 45 -3.78 18.88 -29.11
N LYS A 46 -3.71 18.48 -30.39
CA LYS A 46 -2.42 18.19 -31.04
C LYS A 46 -1.58 19.40 -31.49
N ASP A 47 -2.06 20.66 -31.48
CA ASP A 47 -1.30 21.71 -32.22
C ASP A 47 -1.18 23.14 -31.63
N LEU A 48 -1.60 23.44 -30.38
CA LEU A 48 -1.58 24.86 -29.92
C LEU A 48 -0.85 25.19 -28.61
N PHE A 49 -0.41 24.22 -27.79
CA PHE A 49 0.28 24.53 -26.52
C PHE A 49 1.30 23.47 -26.09
N ALA A 50 2.49 23.45 -26.72
CA ALA A 50 3.56 22.49 -26.38
C ALA A 50 4.05 22.60 -24.92
N ASP A 51 4.15 23.81 -24.36
CA ASP A 51 4.61 24.04 -22.99
C ASP A 51 3.64 23.56 -21.92
N SER A 52 2.31 23.65 -22.15
CA SER A 52 1.32 23.13 -21.20
C SER A 52 1.26 21.61 -21.23
N ILE A 53 1.48 21.00 -22.40
CA ILE A 53 1.54 19.53 -22.55
C ILE A 53 2.77 18.99 -21.82
N ALA A 54 3.93 19.64 -21.95
CA ALA A 54 5.14 19.25 -21.23
C ALA A 54 4.99 19.37 -19.70
N LYS A 55 4.38 20.45 -19.21
CA LYS A 55 4.08 20.63 -17.77
C LYS A 55 3.08 19.59 -17.26
N SER A 56 2.03 19.30 -18.01
CA SER A 56 1.04 18.26 -17.68
C SER A 56 1.68 16.87 -17.62
N LYS A 57 2.52 16.52 -18.60
CA LYS A 57 3.28 15.27 -18.61
C LYS A 57 4.18 15.13 -17.37
N LYS A 58 4.89 16.20 -17.00
CA LYS A 58 5.74 16.23 -15.80
C LYS A 58 4.92 16.10 -14.50
N GLN A 59 3.73 16.71 -14.42
CA GLN A 59 2.82 16.54 -13.29
C GLN A 59 2.32 15.09 -13.18
N LEU A 60 2.06 14.44 -14.31
CA LEU A 60 1.63 13.04 -14.38
C LEU A 60 2.75 12.11 -13.90
N GLU A 61 3.99 12.32 -14.35
CA GLU A 61 5.17 11.60 -13.85
C GLU A 61 5.37 11.79 -12.34
N ASN A 62 5.24 13.03 -11.85
CA ASN A 62 5.32 13.32 -10.42
C ASN A 62 4.20 12.63 -9.63
N ALA A 63 2.97 12.63 -10.13
CA ALA A 63 1.84 11.96 -9.49
C ALA A 63 2.07 10.44 -9.38
N VAL A 64 2.59 9.82 -10.44
CA VAL A 64 2.98 8.39 -10.41
C VAL A 64 4.08 8.14 -9.39
N SER A 65 5.07 9.03 -9.28
CA SER A 65 6.13 8.93 -8.28
C SER A 65 5.58 8.99 -6.85
N ILE A 66 4.72 9.97 -6.57
CA ILE A 66 4.06 10.16 -5.26
C ILE A 66 3.20 8.93 -4.91
N PHE A 67 2.42 8.41 -5.87
CA PHE A 67 1.62 7.21 -5.65
C PHE A 67 2.48 5.99 -5.33
N ARG A 68 3.60 5.79 -6.04
CA ARG A 68 4.53 4.70 -5.76
C ARG A 68 5.16 4.83 -4.37
N GLU A 69 5.55 6.04 -3.98
CA GLU A 69 6.08 6.31 -2.64
C GLU A 69 5.03 6.02 -1.55
N LEU A 70 3.78 6.44 -1.76
CA LEU A 70 2.65 6.16 -0.86
C LEU A 70 2.48 4.65 -0.67
N MET A 71 2.40 3.90 -1.78
CA MET A 71 2.25 2.44 -1.73
C MET A 71 3.43 1.75 -1.05
N LEU A 72 4.66 2.24 -1.23
CA LEU A 72 5.84 1.68 -0.56
C LEU A 72 5.77 1.87 0.96
N LYS A 73 5.37 3.05 1.43
CA LYS A 73 5.21 3.31 2.86
C LYS A 73 4.11 2.46 3.48
N ARG A 74 2.98 2.33 2.79
CA ARG A 74 1.88 1.45 3.22
C ARG A 74 2.33 -0.01 3.33
N LYS A 75 3.08 -0.53 2.36
CA LYS A 75 3.66 -1.88 2.42
C LYS A 75 4.54 -2.08 3.65
N ARG A 76 5.39 -1.10 3.98
CA ARG A 76 6.23 -1.17 5.18
C ARG A 76 5.40 -1.23 6.47
N LYS A 77 4.35 -0.40 6.56
CA LYS A 77 3.42 -0.44 7.70
C LYS A 77 2.66 -1.77 7.78
N LEU A 78 2.24 -2.31 6.63
CA LEU A 78 1.56 -3.60 6.55
C LEU A 78 2.42 -4.73 7.13
N LEU A 79 3.72 -4.77 6.80
CA LEU A 79 4.66 -5.75 7.35
C LEU A 79 4.79 -5.66 8.87
N ASN A 80 4.88 -4.44 9.40
CA ASN A 80 4.90 -4.23 10.85
C ASN A 80 3.60 -4.72 11.52
N LEU A 81 2.45 -4.49 10.87
CA LEU A 81 1.17 -4.98 11.36
C LEU A 81 1.10 -6.51 11.34
N VAL A 82 1.64 -7.17 10.30
CA VAL A 82 1.72 -8.64 10.25
C VAL A 82 2.50 -9.16 11.45
N PHE A 83 3.64 -8.56 11.76
CA PHE A 83 4.46 -8.95 12.91
C PHE A 83 3.72 -8.79 14.25
N VAL A 84 3.06 -7.66 14.46
CA VAL A 84 2.25 -7.45 15.68
C VAL A 84 1.09 -8.44 15.74
N ALA A 85 0.48 -8.73 14.60
CA ALA A 85 -0.66 -9.62 14.48
C ALA A 85 -0.32 -11.08 14.78
N THR A 86 0.86 -11.55 14.35
CA THR A 86 1.34 -12.92 14.62
C THR A 86 1.70 -13.10 16.10
N GLU A 87 2.24 -12.06 16.75
CA GLU A 87 2.61 -12.10 18.17
C GLU A 87 1.42 -11.93 19.13
N THR A 88 0.48 -11.03 18.81
CA THR A 88 -0.59 -10.61 19.75
C THR A 88 -1.98 -11.13 19.41
N GLY A 89 -2.22 -11.55 18.16
CA GLY A 89 -3.53 -12.02 17.70
C GLY A 89 -4.64 -10.96 17.61
N ILE A 90 -4.37 -9.67 17.88
CA ILE A 90 -5.38 -8.60 17.91
C ILE A 90 -5.23 -7.67 16.70
N MET A 91 -6.26 -7.58 15.85
CA MET A 91 -6.15 -6.93 14.52
C MET A 91 -7.29 -5.97 14.13
N LYS A 92 -8.34 -5.80 14.95
CA LYS A 92 -9.63 -5.28 14.42
C LYS A 92 -9.59 -3.86 13.84
N ARG A 93 -8.84 -2.93 14.44
CA ARG A 93 -8.84 -1.53 14.00
C ARG A 93 -8.02 -1.29 12.73
N ASP A 94 -6.83 -1.89 12.65
CA ASP A 94 -5.93 -1.64 11.53
C ASP A 94 -6.34 -2.40 10.26
N TYR A 95 -7.07 -3.51 10.39
CA TYR A 95 -7.64 -4.25 9.27
C TYR A 95 -8.69 -3.45 8.48
N GLU A 96 -9.40 -2.51 9.11
CA GLU A 96 -10.39 -1.68 8.43
C GLU A 96 -9.74 -0.63 7.51
N ASN A 97 -8.54 -0.17 7.86
CA ASN A 97 -7.79 0.87 7.14
C ASN A 97 -7.02 0.32 5.91
N MET A 98 -6.96 -1.01 5.76
CA MET A 98 -6.33 -1.67 4.62
C MET A 98 -7.23 -1.65 3.39
N LEU A 99 -6.62 -1.43 2.22
CA LEU A 99 -7.27 -1.61 0.94
C LEU A 99 -7.63 -3.09 0.71
N PRO A 100 -8.64 -3.42 -0.10
CA PRO A 100 -9.04 -4.81 -0.35
C PRO A 100 -7.87 -5.71 -0.77
N VAL A 101 -7.01 -5.23 -1.67
CA VAL A 101 -5.80 -5.96 -2.12
C VAL A 101 -4.79 -6.12 -0.99
N GLU A 102 -4.66 -5.13 -0.10
CA GLU A 102 -3.74 -5.20 1.04
C GLU A 102 -4.22 -6.24 2.07
N LYS A 103 -5.53 -6.41 2.25
CA LYS A 103 -6.11 -7.43 3.14
C LYS A 103 -5.78 -8.85 2.69
N GLU A 104 -5.95 -9.13 1.41
CA GLU A 104 -5.61 -10.46 0.85
C GLU A 104 -4.13 -10.81 1.05
N VAL A 105 -3.25 -9.82 0.83
CA VAL A 105 -1.80 -9.96 1.05
C VAL A 105 -1.48 -10.15 2.53
N PHE A 106 -2.12 -9.36 3.39
CA PHE A 106 -1.95 -9.44 4.84
C PHE A 106 -2.33 -10.82 5.38
N ASP A 107 -3.51 -11.32 5.05
CA ASP A 107 -3.99 -12.63 5.50
C ASP A 107 -3.07 -13.76 5.01
N SER A 108 -2.50 -13.61 3.82
CA SER A 108 -1.52 -14.56 3.28
C SER A 108 -0.19 -14.52 4.05
N MET A 109 0.29 -13.31 4.39
CA MET A 109 1.53 -13.15 5.16
C MET A 109 1.40 -13.70 6.57
N VAL A 110 0.32 -13.40 7.29
CA VAL A 110 0.08 -13.93 8.65
C VAL A 110 0.14 -15.46 8.64
N LYS A 111 -0.52 -16.12 7.69
CA LYS A 111 -0.49 -17.59 7.56
C LYS A 111 0.91 -18.14 7.30
N ILE A 112 1.77 -17.41 6.59
CA ILE A 112 3.15 -17.83 6.32
C ILE A 112 3.98 -17.73 7.60
N PHE A 113 3.85 -16.64 8.34
CA PHE A 113 4.54 -16.45 9.62
C PHE A 113 4.11 -17.51 10.65
N GLU A 114 2.81 -17.74 10.83
CA GLU A 114 2.31 -18.78 11.74
C GLU A 114 2.82 -20.20 11.38
N LYS A 115 3.02 -20.49 10.09
CA LYS A 115 3.62 -21.76 9.66
C LYS A 115 5.08 -21.84 10.08
N GLY A 116 5.84 -20.77 9.91
CA GLY A 116 7.22 -20.66 10.37
C GLY A 116 7.32 -20.87 11.89
N ASP A 117 6.48 -20.22 12.68
CA ASP A 117 6.48 -20.34 14.13
C ASP A 117 6.13 -21.77 14.60
N LYS A 118 5.21 -22.43 13.90
CA LYS A 118 4.89 -23.85 14.13
C LYS A 118 6.06 -24.76 13.80
N GLU A 119 6.80 -24.51 12.73
CA GLU A 119 7.99 -25.28 12.37
C GLU A 119 9.11 -25.09 13.41
N VAL A 120 9.36 -23.86 13.85
CA VAL A 120 10.31 -23.56 14.93
C VAL A 120 9.91 -24.30 16.21
N SER A 121 8.63 -24.23 16.59
CA SER A 121 8.10 -24.93 17.76
C SER A 121 8.25 -26.45 17.65
N LYS A 122 8.01 -27.03 16.46
CA LYS A 122 8.25 -28.46 16.21
C LYS A 122 9.72 -28.82 16.37
N ILE A 123 10.64 -28.03 15.83
CA ILE A 123 12.09 -28.29 15.95
C ILE A 123 12.51 -28.28 17.42
N LEU A 124 12.06 -27.28 18.19
CA LEU A 124 12.36 -27.18 19.62
C LEU A 124 11.83 -28.38 20.41
N ASN A 125 10.59 -28.80 20.15
CA ASN A 125 9.95 -29.91 20.85
C ASN A 125 10.44 -31.30 20.40
N SER A 126 10.94 -31.44 19.15
CA SER A 126 11.45 -32.71 18.62
C SER A 126 12.82 -33.10 19.22
N THR A 127 13.46 -32.20 19.95
CA THR A 127 14.75 -32.46 20.62
C THR A 127 14.62 -33.19 21.96
N GLU A 128 13.41 -33.27 22.54
CA GLU A 128 13.22 -33.89 23.86
C GLU A 128 13.03 -35.42 23.81
N GLU A 129 12.69 -36.02 22.66
CA GLU A 129 12.44 -37.46 22.57
C GLU A 129 13.70 -38.35 22.43
N LYS A 130 14.91 -37.77 22.44
CA LYS A 130 16.18 -38.56 22.36
C LYS A 130 16.88 -38.81 23.70
N LYS A 131 16.20 -38.56 24.82
CA LYS A 131 16.69 -38.94 26.17
C LYS A 131 15.63 -39.68 26.97
N GLN A 132 15.37 -40.92 26.60
CA GLN A 132 14.89 -41.96 27.53
C GLN A 132 15.30 -43.33 27.03
#